data_AF-A0A926GLZ9-F1
#
_entry.id   AF-A0A926GLZ9-F1
#
_cell.length_a   1.000
_cell.length_b   1.000
_cell.length_c   1.000
_cell.angle_alpha   90.00
_cell.angle_beta   90.00
_cell.angle_gamma   90.00
#
_symmetry.space_group_name_H-M   'P 1'
#
loop_
_entity.id
_entity.type
_entity.pdbx_description
1 polymer ?
#
loop_
_entity_poly.entity_id
_entity_poly.type
_entity_poly.pdbx_seq_one_letter_code
_entity_poly.pdbx_strand_id
1 'polypeptide(L)'
;MNLAAARDHRAFAYTVDLRSGAVKSVATGVALKYHSPGCGTGDTAEFTINPGDNQRRTQVLTVDMPKGKIEHSVTVDGQVTSVVPTKDGPVGVLGGSLVRLPRKGPASGRPVEVAKTGGLAYDLRPEAGGGVDLAVQLAAGKSSQIMRERSGKLSRLGEGNHTDLQLLQGRAGHAIAVGASRTASTSGLHKVSTRGLPNGATGVSLDGGAVMGLGAKTDQSAPLILAGHSGKLLKRKAAGASKRPSTSLPAPAPKAAGGTSAAKSAYSIGSASQAASPGIEPASLRTATADTTAVAPAAATTVSSTTPKCSVGRNEENRQVMQPGTAQVSWAAQMAEQGR
;
A
#
# COMPACT_ATOMS: atom_id res chain seq x y z
N MET A 1 -4.39 -1.56 -17.96
CA MET A 1 -5.40 -2.44 -17.32
C MET A 1 -5.45 -2.22 -15.80
N ASN A 2 -6.61 -2.38 -15.17
CA ASN A 2 -6.82 -2.28 -13.71
C ASN A 2 -7.57 -3.52 -13.20
N LEU A 3 -6.94 -4.70 -13.30
CA LEU A 3 -7.56 -5.99 -12.99
C LEU A 3 -7.80 -6.14 -11.47
N ALA A 4 -9.01 -6.54 -11.08
CA ALA A 4 -9.38 -6.74 -9.66
C ALA A 4 -8.42 -7.74 -8.98
N ALA A 5 -8.21 -8.91 -9.58
CA ALA A 5 -7.25 -9.92 -9.11
C ALA A 5 -5.84 -9.36 -8.83
N ALA A 6 -5.37 -8.40 -9.62
CA ALA A 6 -4.05 -7.79 -9.42
C ALA A 6 -3.98 -6.90 -8.16
N ARG A 7 -5.10 -6.26 -7.79
CA ARG A 7 -5.26 -5.49 -6.54
C ARG A 7 -5.63 -6.35 -5.35
N ASP A 8 -6.20 -7.52 -5.59
CA ASP A 8 -6.82 -8.36 -4.56
C ASP A 8 -5.85 -9.40 -3.99
N HIS A 9 -4.92 -9.92 -4.82
CA HIS A 9 -4.00 -10.97 -4.40
C HIS A 9 -2.68 -11.08 -5.23
N ARG A 10 -2.10 -9.98 -5.75
CA ARG A 10 -0.85 -10.04 -6.56
C ARG A 10 0.23 -8.99 -6.26
N ALA A 11 0.15 -8.26 -5.16
CA ALA A 11 1.26 -7.41 -4.73
C ALA A 11 2.31 -8.18 -3.91
N PHE A 12 3.49 -7.59 -3.74
CA PHE A 12 4.61 -8.15 -2.97
C PHE A 12 4.84 -7.30 -1.71
N ALA A 13 4.99 -7.96 -0.56
CA ALA A 13 5.31 -7.31 0.71
C ALA A 13 6.80 -7.45 1.03
N TYR A 14 7.41 -6.34 1.44
CA TYR A 14 8.78 -6.26 1.93
C TYR A 14 8.84 -5.45 3.22
N THR A 15 9.76 -5.78 4.11
CA THR A 15 10.15 -4.90 5.23
C THR A 15 11.51 -4.27 4.96
N VAL A 16 11.70 -3.05 5.45
CA VAL A 16 12.92 -2.27 5.28
C VAL A 16 13.35 -1.76 6.66
N ASP A 17 14.50 -2.23 7.13
CA ASP A 17 15.11 -1.70 8.35
C ASP A 17 15.74 -0.33 8.05
N LEU A 18 15.20 0.73 8.67
CA LEU A 18 15.60 2.11 8.38
C LEU A 18 16.97 2.51 8.97
N ARG A 19 17.60 1.66 9.80
CA ARG A 19 18.91 1.91 10.43
C ARG A 19 20.06 1.37 9.57
N SER A 20 19.87 0.18 9.02
CA SER A 20 20.84 -0.57 8.21
C SER A 20 20.59 -0.47 6.71
N GLY A 21 19.34 -0.19 6.31
CA GLY A 21 18.89 -0.29 4.92
C GLY A 21 18.62 -1.73 4.45
N ALA A 22 18.61 -2.72 5.36
CA ALA A 22 18.36 -4.11 5.02
C ALA A 22 16.90 -4.31 4.58
N VAL A 23 16.70 -4.99 3.44
CA VAL A 23 15.38 -5.30 2.86
C VAL A 23 15.12 -6.81 2.97
N LYS A 24 13.90 -7.19 3.38
CA LYS A 24 13.47 -8.59 3.49
C LYS A 24 12.14 -8.79 2.78
N SER A 25 12.02 -9.84 1.96
CA SER A 25 10.74 -10.29 1.42
C SER A 25 9.90 -10.93 2.51
N VAL A 26 8.63 -10.56 2.60
CA VAL A 26 7.70 -11.01 3.66
C VAL A 26 6.62 -11.95 3.12
N ALA A 27 5.94 -11.52 2.05
CA ALA A 27 4.82 -12.24 1.48
C ALA A 27 4.63 -11.91 0.00
N THR A 28 4.07 -12.84 -0.75
CA THR A 28 3.68 -12.68 -2.16
C THR A 28 2.17 -12.83 -2.26
N GLY A 29 1.55 -12.09 -3.17
CA GLY A 29 0.11 -12.12 -3.36
C GLY A 29 -0.71 -11.35 -2.33
N VAL A 30 -0.13 -10.33 -1.68
CA VAL A 30 -0.90 -9.42 -0.81
C VAL A 30 -1.83 -8.50 -1.62
N ALA A 31 -2.87 -7.98 -0.96
CA ALA A 31 -3.80 -7.04 -1.55
C ALA A 31 -3.22 -5.61 -1.56
N LEU A 32 -3.31 -4.92 -2.69
CA LEU A 32 -2.94 -3.51 -2.84
C LEU A 32 -4.18 -2.63 -2.66
N LYS A 33 -4.49 -2.32 -1.40
CA LYS A 33 -5.70 -1.61 -0.96
C LYS A 33 -5.29 -0.41 -0.08
N TYR A 34 -6.14 0.62 -0.03
CA TYR A 34 -5.91 1.79 0.86
C TYR A 34 -5.91 1.45 2.36
N HIS A 35 -6.42 0.26 2.72
CA HIS A 35 -6.58 -0.22 4.09
C HIS A 35 -5.63 -1.38 4.46
N SER A 36 -4.55 -1.59 3.68
CA SER A 36 -3.59 -2.69 3.86
C SER A 36 -2.18 -2.25 3.43
N PRO A 37 -1.12 -2.50 4.23
CA PRO A 37 -1.15 -3.11 5.57
C PRO A 37 -1.70 -2.17 6.65
N GLY A 38 -2.11 -2.74 7.78
CA GLY A 38 -2.28 -2.01 9.03
C GLY A 38 -1.07 -2.20 9.94
N CYS A 39 -0.49 -1.09 10.42
CA CYS A 39 0.71 -1.11 11.26
C CYS A 39 0.36 -1.16 12.75
N GLY A 40 1.21 -1.83 13.53
CA GLY A 40 1.12 -1.87 14.99
C GLY A 40 1.68 -0.62 15.69
N THR A 41 1.65 -0.67 17.02
CA THR A 41 2.36 0.29 17.89
C THR A 41 3.87 0.03 17.97
N GLY A 42 4.35 -1.00 17.28
CA GLY A 42 5.73 -1.46 17.19
C GLY A 42 5.91 -2.39 15.98
N ASP A 43 6.76 -3.39 16.12
CA ASP A 43 7.34 -4.20 15.02
C ASP A 43 6.42 -5.25 14.35
N THR A 44 5.10 -5.13 14.49
CA THR A 44 4.09 -6.02 13.88
C THR A 44 3.25 -5.27 12.86
N ALA A 45 2.91 -5.93 11.75
CA ALA A 45 1.94 -5.43 10.76
C ALA A 45 0.99 -6.54 10.30
N GLU A 46 -0.23 -6.15 9.91
CA GLU A 46 -1.25 -7.05 9.35
C GLU A 46 -1.42 -6.76 7.85
N PHE A 47 -1.21 -7.76 7.00
CA PHE A 47 -1.48 -7.67 5.57
C PHE A 47 -2.77 -8.44 5.23
N THR A 48 -3.60 -7.87 4.35
CA THR A 48 -4.76 -8.58 3.80
C THR A 48 -4.47 -9.22 2.45
N ILE A 49 -5.17 -10.31 2.15
CA ILE A 49 -5.33 -10.96 0.85
C ILE A 49 -6.84 -11.15 0.64
N ASN A 50 -7.35 -10.95 -0.57
CA ASN A 50 -8.70 -11.39 -0.94
C ASN A 50 -8.61 -12.61 -1.88
N PRO A 51 -8.67 -13.85 -1.34
CA PRO A 51 -8.46 -15.07 -2.12
C PRO A 51 -9.72 -15.52 -2.89
N GLY A 52 -9.55 -15.77 -4.19
CA GLY A 52 -10.65 -16.05 -5.12
C GLY A 52 -11.37 -14.78 -5.57
N ASP A 53 -12.47 -14.95 -6.29
CA ASP A 53 -13.18 -13.84 -6.93
C ASP A 53 -14.14 -13.10 -5.99
N ASN A 54 -14.45 -11.85 -6.36
CA ASN A 54 -15.46 -11.00 -5.72
C ASN A 54 -15.24 -10.73 -4.21
N GLN A 55 -14.01 -10.94 -3.71
CA GLN A 55 -13.57 -10.58 -2.35
C GLN A 55 -14.48 -11.18 -1.25
N ARG A 56 -15.10 -12.36 -1.49
CA ARG A 56 -16.03 -13.00 -0.55
C ARG A 56 -15.38 -13.45 0.77
N ARG A 57 -14.05 -13.44 0.84
CA ARG A 57 -13.23 -13.76 2.02
C ARG A 57 -12.08 -12.75 2.13
N THR A 58 -11.61 -12.55 3.36
CA THR A 58 -10.33 -11.91 3.65
C THR A 58 -9.43 -12.92 4.35
N GLN A 59 -8.24 -13.17 3.81
CA GLN A 59 -7.13 -13.76 4.56
C GLN A 59 -6.27 -12.65 5.14
N VAL A 60 -5.84 -12.81 6.39
CA VAL A 60 -4.94 -11.91 7.09
C VAL A 60 -3.63 -12.63 7.36
N LEU A 61 -2.51 -11.91 7.19
CA LEU A 61 -1.16 -12.32 7.53
C LEU A 61 -0.61 -11.40 8.63
N THR A 62 -0.40 -11.94 9.83
CA THR A 62 0.27 -11.24 10.92
C THR A 62 1.78 -11.39 10.76
N VAL A 63 2.49 -10.28 10.60
CA VAL A 63 3.92 -10.24 10.22
C VAL A 63 4.76 -9.62 11.32
N ASP A 64 5.82 -10.33 11.73
CA ASP A 64 6.96 -9.75 12.42
C ASP A 64 7.89 -9.08 11.39
N MET A 65 8.03 -7.75 11.49
CA MET A 65 8.74 -6.95 10.50
C MET A 65 10.28 -7.10 10.58
N PRO A 66 10.92 -7.09 11.77
CA PRO A 66 12.37 -7.32 11.92
C PRO A 66 12.84 -8.70 11.46
N LYS A 67 12.09 -9.78 11.76
CA LYS A 67 12.36 -11.14 11.28
C LYS A 67 12.06 -11.26 9.78
N GLY A 68 11.08 -10.50 9.29
CA GLY A 68 10.54 -10.60 7.93
C GLY A 68 9.71 -11.87 7.74
N LYS A 69 8.91 -12.25 8.76
CA LYS A 69 8.20 -13.52 8.82
C LYS A 69 6.72 -13.35 9.13
N ILE A 70 5.89 -14.17 8.50
CA ILE A 70 4.49 -14.37 8.91
C ILE A 70 4.52 -15.22 10.19
N GLU A 71 4.01 -14.69 11.30
CA GLU A 71 3.87 -15.43 12.57
C GLU A 71 2.53 -16.16 12.67
N HIS A 72 1.50 -15.65 12.00
CA HIS A 72 0.15 -16.19 12.03
C HIS A 72 -0.61 -15.84 10.74
N SER A 73 -1.55 -16.70 10.33
CA SER A 73 -2.52 -16.38 9.28
C SER A 73 -3.87 -17.02 9.55
N VAL A 74 -4.94 -16.28 9.24
CA VAL A 74 -6.32 -16.74 9.27
C VAL A 74 -7.08 -16.24 8.05
N THR A 75 -7.90 -17.11 7.45
CA THR A 75 -8.91 -16.76 6.45
C THR A 75 -10.27 -16.69 7.11
N VAL A 76 -11.03 -15.63 6.82
CA VAL A 76 -12.39 -15.43 7.34
C VAL A 76 -13.34 -15.05 6.21
N ASP A 77 -14.62 -15.37 6.39
CA ASP A 77 -15.66 -15.00 5.43
C ASP A 77 -16.06 -13.52 5.55
N GLY A 78 -16.42 -12.94 4.41
CA GLY A 78 -16.73 -11.50 4.28
C GLY A 78 -15.51 -10.63 4.01
N GLN A 79 -15.78 -9.35 3.69
CA GLN A 79 -14.76 -8.33 3.44
C GLN A 79 -14.35 -7.67 4.75
N VAL A 80 -13.33 -8.21 5.42
CA VAL A 80 -12.69 -7.52 6.54
C VAL A 80 -11.67 -6.52 6.00
N THR A 81 -11.74 -5.28 6.48
CA THR A 81 -10.90 -4.14 6.05
C THR A 81 -10.20 -3.48 7.25
N SER A 82 -9.20 -2.64 6.97
CA SER A 82 -8.50 -1.80 7.97
C SER A 82 -7.95 -2.58 9.17
N VAL A 83 -7.47 -3.81 8.92
CA VAL A 83 -7.04 -4.73 9.97
C VAL A 83 -5.74 -4.23 10.61
N VAL A 84 -5.72 -4.08 11.93
CA VAL A 84 -4.56 -3.67 12.74
C VAL A 84 -4.23 -4.71 13.82
N PRO A 85 -2.95 -4.89 14.19
CA PRO A 85 -2.57 -5.86 15.21
C PRO A 85 -2.85 -5.31 16.62
N THR A 86 -3.53 -6.09 17.45
CA THR A 86 -3.61 -5.82 18.91
C THR A 86 -3.06 -7.00 19.71
N LYS A 87 -2.90 -6.81 21.02
CA LYS A 87 -2.37 -7.83 21.95
C LYS A 87 -3.10 -9.18 21.84
N ASP A 88 -4.42 -9.13 21.71
CA ASP A 88 -5.30 -10.29 21.79
C ASP A 88 -5.68 -10.88 20.41
N GLY A 89 -5.23 -10.24 19.32
CA GLY A 89 -5.46 -10.67 17.94
C GLY A 89 -5.62 -9.48 16.98
N PRO A 90 -5.65 -9.73 15.66
CA PRO A 90 -5.93 -8.68 14.69
C PRO A 90 -7.37 -8.16 14.86
N VAL A 91 -7.57 -6.84 14.78
CA VAL A 91 -8.90 -6.20 14.82
C VAL A 91 -9.10 -5.42 13.53
N GLY A 92 -10.27 -5.58 12.89
CA GLY A 92 -10.63 -4.86 11.66
C GLY A 92 -12.12 -4.55 11.58
N VAL A 93 -12.55 -3.99 10.46
CA VAL A 93 -13.95 -3.64 10.19
C VAL A 93 -14.58 -4.68 9.27
N LEU A 94 -15.73 -5.24 9.66
CA LEU A 94 -16.60 -6.07 8.83
C LEU A 94 -17.99 -5.45 8.80
N GLY A 95 -18.35 -4.85 7.66
CA GLY A 95 -19.60 -4.09 7.53
C GLY A 95 -19.65 -2.89 8.50
N GLY A 96 -20.65 -2.88 9.39
CA GLY A 96 -20.85 -1.84 10.43
C GLY A 96 -20.33 -2.22 11.82
N SER A 97 -19.40 -3.17 11.91
CA SER A 97 -18.87 -3.69 13.18
C SER A 97 -17.35 -3.79 13.18
N LEU A 98 -16.74 -3.49 14.33
CA LEU A 98 -15.40 -3.94 14.65
C LEU A 98 -15.44 -5.42 14.98
N VAL A 99 -14.53 -6.19 14.38
CA VAL A 99 -14.38 -7.63 14.61
C VAL A 99 -12.94 -7.97 14.97
N ARG A 100 -12.76 -8.84 15.96
CA ARG A 100 -11.49 -9.46 16.31
C ARG A 100 -11.38 -10.79 15.57
N LEU A 101 -10.24 -10.99 14.92
CA LEU A 101 -9.87 -12.23 14.26
C LEU A 101 -9.13 -13.14 15.25
N PRO A 102 -9.32 -14.47 15.20
CA PRO A 102 -8.62 -15.37 16.10
C PRO A 102 -7.12 -15.37 15.79
N ARG A 103 -6.27 -15.34 16.83
CA ARG A 103 -4.79 -15.36 16.74
C ARG A 103 -4.19 -16.77 16.79
N LYS A 104 -5.03 -17.79 16.97
CA LYS A 104 -4.67 -19.22 17.06
C LYS A 104 -5.86 -20.06 16.60
N GLY A 105 -5.59 -21.25 16.08
CA GLY A 105 -6.61 -22.20 15.63
C GLY A 105 -6.37 -22.66 14.19
N PRO A 106 -7.39 -23.21 13.51
CA PRO A 106 -7.30 -23.58 12.11
C PRO A 106 -7.13 -22.36 11.19
N ALA A 107 -6.61 -22.60 9.97
CA ALA A 107 -6.36 -21.57 8.96
C ALA A 107 -7.63 -20.87 8.43
N SER A 108 -8.82 -21.40 8.76
CA SER A 108 -10.12 -20.75 8.58
C SER A 108 -10.75 -20.44 9.94
N GLY A 109 -11.15 -19.19 10.18
CA GLY A 109 -11.71 -18.75 11.47
C GLY A 109 -13.00 -17.94 11.34
N ARG A 110 -13.76 -17.85 12.42
CA ARG A 110 -14.92 -16.95 12.53
C ARG A 110 -14.52 -15.66 13.24
N PRO A 111 -14.76 -14.47 12.67
CA PRO A 111 -14.58 -13.20 13.38
C PRO A 111 -15.54 -13.09 14.56
N VAL A 112 -15.07 -12.49 15.66
CA VAL A 112 -15.88 -12.18 16.85
C VAL A 112 -16.19 -10.68 16.84
N GLU A 113 -17.48 -10.30 16.89
CA GLU A 113 -17.87 -8.89 17.02
C GLU A 113 -17.36 -8.31 18.35
N VAL A 114 -16.72 -7.15 18.29
CA VAL A 114 -16.19 -6.41 19.44
C VAL A 114 -17.12 -5.25 19.79
N ALA A 115 -17.51 -4.45 18.79
CA ALA A 115 -18.46 -3.35 18.95
C ALA A 115 -19.05 -2.94 17.59
N LYS A 116 -20.30 -2.44 17.59
CA LYS A 116 -20.95 -1.87 16.40
C LYS A 116 -20.54 -0.41 16.24
N THR A 117 -20.02 -0.03 15.09
CA THR A 117 -19.41 1.29 14.86
C THR A 117 -20.43 2.42 14.73
N GLY A 118 -21.68 2.10 14.35
CA GLY A 118 -22.74 3.09 14.11
C GLY A 118 -22.58 3.89 12.80
N GLY A 119 -21.64 3.49 11.95
CA GLY A 119 -21.29 4.18 10.70
C GLY A 119 -20.11 3.52 9.98
N LEU A 120 -19.66 4.10 8.87
CA LEU A 120 -18.54 3.56 8.10
C LEU A 120 -17.22 3.88 8.81
N ALA A 121 -16.52 2.85 9.28
CA ALA A 121 -15.27 3.01 10.03
C ALA A 121 -14.04 3.02 9.12
N TYR A 122 -13.11 3.94 9.40
CA TYR A 122 -11.87 4.16 8.66
C TYR A 122 -10.74 4.58 9.62
N ASP A 123 -9.51 4.63 9.11
CA ASP A 123 -8.29 4.99 9.87
C ASP A 123 -8.17 4.29 11.25
N LEU A 124 -8.31 2.97 11.28
CA LEU A 124 -8.06 2.19 12.50
C LEU A 124 -6.59 2.31 12.95
N ARG A 125 -6.38 2.51 14.25
CA ARG A 125 -5.09 2.69 14.92
C ARG A 125 -5.05 1.90 16.23
N PRO A 126 -4.10 0.97 16.44
CA PRO A 126 -3.99 0.27 17.71
C PRO A 126 -3.55 1.21 18.82
N GLU A 127 -4.22 1.09 19.97
CA GLU A 127 -4.13 2.01 21.10
C GLU A 127 -3.26 1.46 22.23
N ALA A 128 -2.60 2.34 22.98
CA ALA A 128 -1.62 1.98 24.03
C ALA A 128 -2.19 1.00 25.09
N GLY A 129 -3.44 1.19 25.50
CA GLY A 129 -4.18 0.30 26.42
C GLY A 129 -4.74 -0.97 25.80
N GLY A 130 -4.34 -1.34 24.58
CA GLY A 130 -4.71 -2.59 23.90
C GLY A 130 -6.00 -2.55 23.09
N GLY A 131 -6.70 -1.42 23.07
CA GLY A 131 -7.89 -1.17 22.24
C GLY A 131 -7.56 -0.69 20.83
N VAL A 132 -8.54 -0.08 20.17
CA VAL A 132 -8.39 0.52 18.82
C VAL A 132 -9.05 1.89 18.79
N ASP A 133 -8.30 2.92 18.40
CA ASP A 133 -8.86 4.21 17.98
C ASP A 133 -9.24 4.14 16.50
N LEU A 134 -10.34 4.79 16.13
CA LEU A 134 -10.87 4.77 14.76
C LEU A 134 -11.62 6.06 14.43
N ALA A 135 -11.70 6.40 13.14
CA ALA A 135 -12.63 7.39 12.64
C ALA A 135 -13.92 6.70 12.14
N VAL A 136 -15.07 7.35 12.31
CA VAL A 136 -16.38 6.83 11.86
C VAL A 136 -17.16 7.92 11.13
N GLN A 137 -17.51 7.67 9.87
CA GLN A 137 -18.45 8.49 9.12
C GLN A 137 -19.89 8.11 9.47
N LEU A 138 -20.68 9.09 9.91
CA LEU A 138 -22.10 8.90 10.21
C LEU A 138 -22.97 9.05 8.96
N ALA A 139 -24.14 8.42 8.96
CA ALA A 139 -25.00 8.29 7.77
C ALA A 139 -25.44 9.63 7.13
N ALA A 140 -25.53 10.72 7.90
CA ALA A 140 -25.79 12.07 7.39
C ALA A 140 -24.47 12.76 6.95
N GLY A 141 -23.75 12.11 6.03
CA GLY A 141 -22.29 12.27 5.83
C GLY A 141 -21.77 13.65 5.41
N LYS A 142 -21.56 14.54 6.39
CA LYS A 142 -20.59 15.67 6.31
C LYS A 142 -19.54 15.65 7.42
N SER A 143 -19.89 15.14 8.60
CA SER A 143 -18.97 14.99 9.72
C SER A 143 -18.51 13.55 9.91
N SER A 144 -17.46 13.38 10.71
CA SER A 144 -17.02 12.08 11.23
C SER A 144 -16.62 12.23 12.69
N GLN A 145 -16.69 11.13 13.45
CA GLN A 145 -16.30 11.10 14.86
C GLN A 145 -15.00 10.31 15.02
N ILE A 146 -14.14 10.71 15.96
CA ILE A 146 -13.08 9.82 16.45
C ILE A 146 -13.64 9.06 17.65
N MET A 147 -13.52 7.74 17.61
CA MET A 147 -13.96 6.81 18.66
C MET A 147 -12.75 6.01 19.17
N ARG A 148 -12.85 5.51 20.40
CA ARG A 148 -11.96 4.50 20.99
C ARG A 148 -12.77 3.30 21.41
N GLU A 149 -12.45 2.15 20.84
CA GLU A 149 -12.84 0.85 21.36
C GLU A 149 -11.89 0.47 22.51
N ARG A 150 -12.46 0.07 23.66
CA ARG A 150 -11.73 -0.72 24.65
C ARG A 150 -12.70 -1.66 25.37
N SER A 151 -12.35 -2.95 25.45
CA SER A 151 -13.11 -4.00 26.14
C SER A 151 -14.59 -4.10 25.69
N GLY A 152 -14.84 -3.97 24.38
CA GLY A 152 -16.16 -4.02 23.77
C GLY A 152 -16.98 -2.74 23.88
N LYS A 153 -16.40 -1.66 24.42
CA LYS A 153 -17.07 -0.36 24.60
C LYS A 153 -16.46 0.69 23.69
N LEU A 154 -17.30 1.33 22.87
CA LEU A 154 -16.94 2.51 22.10
C LEU A 154 -17.17 3.78 22.92
N SER A 155 -16.13 4.61 23.02
CA SER A 155 -16.15 5.92 23.66
C SER A 155 -15.80 7.00 22.65
N ARG A 156 -16.46 8.16 22.71
CA ARG A 156 -16.25 9.25 21.75
C ARG A 156 -15.10 10.15 22.17
N LEU A 157 -14.08 10.26 21.31
CA LEU A 157 -12.91 11.09 21.55
C LEU A 157 -12.95 12.44 20.84
N GLY A 158 -13.64 12.57 19.71
CA GLY A 158 -13.67 13.81 18.93
C GLY A 158 -14.57 13.82 17.69
N GLU A 159 -14.37 14.83 16.84
CA GLU A 159 -15.03 14.99 15.53
C GLU A 159 -14.30 15.99 14.61
N GLY A 160 -14.65 15.96 13.32
CA GLY A 160 -14.31 16.95 12.31
C GLY A 160 -15.20 16.77 11.05
N ASN A 161 -14.91 17.51 9.99
CA ASN A 161 -15.45 17.22 8.66
C ASN A 161 -14.91 15.88 8.17
N HIS A 162 -15.73 15.09 7.48
CA HIS A 162 -15.31 13.77 6.97
C HIS A 162 -14.12 13.85 6.00
N THR A 163 -14.04 14.90 5.17
CA THR A 163 -12.96 15.14 4.20
C THR A 163 -11.64 15.52 4.84
N ASP A 164 -11.69 16.10 6.05
CA ASP A 164 -10.54 16.76 6.69
C ASP A 164 -10.02 15.92 7.87
N LEU A 165 -10.90 15.13 8.49
CA LEU A 165 -10.64 14.31 9.67
C LEU A 165 -9.93 13.01 9.29
N GLN A 166 -8.63 12.96 9.55
CA GLN A 166 -7.81 11.75 9.47
C GLN A 166 -7.33 11.36 10.88
N LEU A 167 -7.14 10.06 11.09
CA LEU A 167 -6.50 9.53 12.28
C LEU A 167 -5.18 8.85 11.89
N LEU A 168 -4.06 9.32 12.44
CA LEU A 168 -2.71 8.82 12.12
C LEU A 168 -2.06 8.16 13.34
N GLN A 169 -1.17 7.18 13.10
CA GLN A 169 -0.47 6.51 14.18
C GLN A 169 0.63 7.41 14.76
N GLY A 170 0.52 7.73 16.04
CA GLY A 170 1.60 8.34 16.82
C GLY A 170 2.39 7.32 17.63
N ARG A 171 3.40 7.82 18.36
CA ARG A 171 4.31 7.03 19.20
C ARG A 171 3.54 6.25 20.26
N ALA A 172 4.04 5.05 20.59
CA ALA A 172 3.60 4.24 21.74
C ALA A 172 2.08 3.93 21.81
N GLY A 173 1.35 4.03 20.70
CA GLY A 173 -0.11 3.79 20.69
C GLY A 173 -0.98 5.02 20.95
N HIS A 174 -0.41 6.23 20.96
CA HIS A 174 -1.20 7.46 20.92
C HIS A 174 -1.63 7.76 19.48
N ALA A 175 -2.92 7.95 19.23
CA ALA A 175 -3.40 8.38 17.92
C ALA A 175 -3.34 9.91 17.76
N ILE A 176 -3.03 10.36 16.54
CA ILE A 176 -2.93 11.76 16.17
C ILE A 176 -4.15 12.15 15.35
N ALA A 177 -4.90 13.13 15.85
CA ALA A 177 -6.16 13.61 15.28
C ALA A 177 -5.89 14.82 14.38
N VAL A 178 -5.84 14.59 13.07
CA VAL A 178 -5.62 15.63 12.06
C VAL A 178 -6.98 16.17 11.59
N GLY A 179 -7.11 17.49 11.48
CA GLY A 179 -8.34 18.13 10.97
C GLY A 179 -9.55 18.09 11.91
N ALA A 180 -9.40 17.58 13.14
CA ALA A 180 -10.47 17.55 14.12
C ALA A 180 -10.91 18.97 14.56
N SER A 181 -12.21 19.25 14.50
CA SER A 181 -12.80 20.48 15.05
C SER A 181 -12.80 20.43 16.58
N ARG A 182 -13.25 19.31 17.16
CA ARG A 182 -13.36 19.08 18.60
C ARG A 182 -12.72 17.76 19.02
N THR A 183 -12.12 17.77 20.19
CA THR A 183 -11.54 16.59 20.88
C THR A 183 -11.85 16.72 22.37
N ALA A 184 -12.23 15.64 23.03
CA ALA A 184 -12.41 15.62 24.48
C ALA A 184 -11.07 15.86 25.17
N SER A 185 -11.06 16.64 26.27
CA SER A 185 -9.85 16.95 27.04
C SER A 185 -9.17 15.69 27.61
N THR A 186 -9.96 14.67 27.96
CA THR A 186 -9.52 13.38 28.48
C THR A 186 -9.21 12.34 27.39
N SER A 187 -9.26 12.69 26.10
CA SER A 187 -9.11 11.72 25.00
C SER A 187 -7.71 11.11 24.87
N GLY A 188 -6.66 11.81 25.29
CA GLY A 188 -5.28 11.43 25.01
C GLY A 188 -4.88 11.50 23.53
N LEU A 189 -5.70 12.17 22.68
CA LEU A 189 -5.40 12.42 21.28
C LEU A 189 -4.52 13.66 21.11
N HIS A 190 -3.49 13.54 20.28
CA HIS A 190 -2.72 14.71 19.85
C HIS A 190 -3.45 15.39 18.69
N LYS A 191 -4.17 16.49 18.96
CA LYS A 191 -4.85 17.26 17.92
C LYS A 191 -3.87 18.10 17.11
N VAL A 192 -3.91 17.96 15.78
CA VAL A 192 -2.99 18.59 14.84
C VAL A 192 -3.74 19.41 13.79
N SER A 193 -3.26 20.63 13.54
CA SER A 193 -3.89 21.57 12.61
C SER A 193 -3.44 21.35 11.15
N THR A 194 -4.39 21.31 10.24
CA THR A 194 -4.18 21.32 8.78
C THR A 194 -4.09 22.75 8.20
N ARG A 195 -4.19 23.81 9.02
CA ARG A 195 -4.14 25.20 8.55
C ARG A 195 -2.81 25.48 7.84
N GLY A 196 -2.86 25.68 6.52
CA GLY A 196 -1.70 25.83 5.63
C GLY A 196 -1.49 24.66 4.66
N LEU A 197 -2.23 23.56 4.81
CA LEU A 197 -2.28 22.40 3.91
C LEU A 197 -3.65 22.36 3.19
N PRO A 198 -3.83 23.11 2.10
CA PRO A 198 -5.13 23.22 1.41
C PRO A 198 -5.57 21.90 0.76
N ASN A 199 -4.64 20.98 0.50
CA ASN A 199 -4.91 19.63 -0.03
C ASN A 199 -4.88 18.57 1.08
N GLY A 200 -5.03 18.96 2.35
CA GLY A 200 -4.98 18.07 3.51
C GLY A 200 -3.55 17.62 3.88
N ALA A 201 -3.47 16.82 4.95
CA ALA A 201 -2.23 16.16 5.34
C ALA A 201 -2.02 14.86 4.55
N THR A 202 -0.75 14.53 4.32
CA THR A 202 -0.28 13.26 3.76
C THR A 202 0.54 12.45 4.78
N GLY A 203 0.91 13.05 5.92
CA GLY A 203 1.60 12.37 7.00
C GLY A 203 1.86 13.28 8.21
N VAL A 204 2.35 12.71 9.30
CA VAL A 204 2.69 13.44 10.53
C VAL A 204 3.87 12.76 11.23
N SER A 205 4.67 13.53 11.97
CA SER A 205 5.65 12.98 12.91
C SER A 205 4.93 12.22 14.03
N LEU A 206 5.54 11.15 14.55
CA LEU A 206 4.98 10.29 15.60
C LEU A 206 4.54 11.04 16.88
N ASP A 207 5.06 12.24 17.13
CA ASP A 207 4.78 13.06 18.31
C ASP A 207 3.87 14.28 18.00
N GLY A 208 3.25 14.32 16.81
CA GLY A 208 2.39 15.42 16.35
C GLY A 208 3.10 16.76 16.06
N GLY A 209 4.38 16.91 16.40
CA GLY A 209 5.14 18.15 16.28
C GLY A 209 5.31 18.70 14.86
N ALA A 210 5.30 17.84 13.83
CA ALA A 210 5.37 18.24 12.42
C ALA A 210 4.34 17.50 11.55
N VAL A 211 3.66 18.24 10.67
CA VAL A 211 2.68 17.74 9.68
C VAL A 211 3.27 17.85 8.30
N MET A 212 3.02 16.86 7.44
CA MET A 212 3.37 16.89 6.02
C MET A 212 2.07 16.95 5.19
N GLY A 213 2.07 17.71 4.10
CA GLY A 213 0.97 17.75 3.14
C GLY A 213 1.33 18.50 1.87
N LEU A 214 0.37 18.63 0.95
CA LEU A 214 0.58 19.33 -0.32
C LEU A 214 0.04 20.77 -0.25
N GLY A 215 0.83 21.72 -0.74
CA GLY A 215 0.42 23.11 -0.90
C GLY A 215 -0.42 23.32 -2.16
N ALA A 216 -1.08 24.48 -2.28
CA ALA A 216 -1.92 24.81 -3.44
C ALA A 216 -1.13 24.93 -4.77
N LYS A 217 0.19 25.13 -4.69
CA LYS A 217 1.09 25.32 -5.85
C LYS A 217 2.45 24.61 -5.69
N THR A 218 2.57 23.64 -4.78
CA THR A 218 3.77 22.81 -4.67
C THR A 218 3.74 21.72 -5.74
N ASP A 219 4.87 21.46 -6.39
CA ASP A 219 5.06 20.20 -7.11
C ASP A 219 4.93 19.00 -6.16
N GLN A 220 4.57 17.83 -6.70
CA GLN A 220 4.32 16.63 -5.89
C GLN A 220 5.57 16.12 -5.15
N SER A 221 6.76 16.58 -5.54
CA SER A 221 8.05 16.27 -4.92
C SER A 221 8.42 17.19 -3.74
N ALA A 222 7.74 18.33 -3.55
CA ALA A 222 8.05 19.33 -2.52
C ALA A 222 6.90 19.51 -1.51
N PRO A 223 6.60 18.50 -0.65
CA PRO A 223 5.54 18.63 0.34
C PRO A 223 5.86 19.74 1.35
N LEU A 224 4.82 20.51 1.71
CA LEU A 224 4.89 21.46 2.82
C LEU A 224 5.03 20.70 4.14
N ILE A 225 5.87 21.21 5.03
CA ILE A 225 6.05 20.67 6.38
C ILE A 225 5.72 21.78 7.37
N LEU A 226 4.68 21.60 8.18
CA LEU A 226 4.19 22.59 9.15
C LEU A 226 4.46 22.14 10.58
N ALA A 227 4.64 23.06 11.52
CA ALA A 227 4.66 22.76 12.95
C ALA A 227 3.22 22.45 13.43
N GLY A 228 2.94 21.22 13.86
CA GLY A 228 1.56 20.72 14.04
C GLY A 228 0.72 21.45 15.09
N HIS A 229 1.38 22.05 16.09
CA HIS A 229 0.75 22.88 17.12
C HIS A 229 0.35 24.29 16.64
N SER A 230 0.89 24.78 15.51
CA SER A 230 0.71 26.19 15.08
C SER A 230 0.41 26.41 13.59
N GLY A 231 0.56 25.39 12.74
CA GLY A 231 0.41 25.51 11.28
C GLY A 231 1.49 26.36 10.60
N LYS A 232 2.55 26.76 11.31
CA LYS A 232 3.64 27.56 10.73
C LYS A 232 4.56 26.69 9.88
N LEU A 233 4.94 27.16 8.69
CA LEU A 233 5.85 26.47 7.78
C LEU A 233 7.24 26.29 8.40
N LEU A 234 7.69 25.06 8.51
CA LEU A 234 9.05 24.71 8.93
C LEU A 234 9.99 24.82 7.72
N LYS A 235 10.83 25.86 7.70
CA LYS A 235 11.91 26.00 6.72
C LYS A 235 12.87 24.81 6.84
N ARG A 236 12.89 23.92 5.86
CA ARG A 236 13.88 22.84 5.74
C ARG A 236 14.64 22.94 4.43
N LYS A 237 15.96 22.88 4.50
CA LYS A 237 16.80 22.50 3.36
C LYS A 237 16.50 21.02 3.06
N ALA A 238 16.25 20.67 1.79
CA ALA A 238 16.09 19.28 1.40
C ALA A 238 17.37 18.49 1.72
N ALA A 239 17.23 17.28 2.26
CA ALA A 239 18.37 16.40 2.48
C ALA A 239 18.83 15.85 1.12
N GLY A 240 20.12 16.01 0.81
CA GLY A 240 20.68 15.48 -0.44
C GLY A 240 20.60 13.95 -0.49
N ALA A 241 20.08 13.41 -1.60
CA ALA A 241 19.97 11.97 -1.80
C ALA A 241 21.36 11.33 -2.05
N SER A 242 22.08 10.99 -0.98
CA SER A 242 23.46 10.48 -1.04
C SER A 242 23.59 9.04 -1.56
N LYS A 243 22.48 8.34 -1.84
CA LYS A 243 22.48 6.96 -2.35
C LYS A 243 21.41 6.78 -3.42
N ARG A 244 21.75 6.05 -4.49
CA ARG A 244 20.81 5.59 -5.52
C ARG A 244 19.92 4.48 -4.92
N PRO A 245 18.58 4.56 -5.01
CA PRO A 245 17.71 3.47 -4.56
C PRO A 245 17.94 2.23 -5.42
N SER A 246 18.00 1.04 -4.78
CA SER A 246 18.03 -0.22 -5.53
C SER A 246 16.62 -0.73 -5.78
N THR A 247 16.37 -1.21 -6.99
CA THR A 247 15.15 -1.90 -7.40
C THR A 247 15.39 -3.40 -7.64
N SER A 248 16.52 -3.94 -7.18
CA SER A 248 16.85 -5.36 -7.28
C SER A 248 15.93 -6.18 -6.39
N LEU A 249 15.00 -6.94 -6.97
CA LEU A 249 14.28 -8.00 -6.27
C LEU A 249 15.29 -9.07 -5.82
N PRO A 250 15.16 -9.66 -4.61
CA PRO A 250 16.01 -10.77 -4.21
C PRO A 250 15.81 -11.97 -5.15
N ALA A 251 16.88 -12.48 -5.74
CA ALA A 251 16.84 -13.77 -6.42
C ALA A 251 16.51 -14.87 -5.39
N PRO A 252 15.67 -15.86 -5.72
CA PRO A 252 15.43 -16.99 -4.83
C PRO A 252 16.76 -17.72 -4.59
N ALA A 253 17.09 -17.95 -3.32
CA ALA A 253 18.40 -18.51 -2.96
C ALA A 253 18.60 -19.89 -3.60
N PRO A 254 19.73 -20.15 -4.28
CA PRO A 254 20.03 -21.48 -4.80
C PRO A 254 20.16 -22.46 -3.63
N LYS A 255 19.36 -23.54 -3.65
CA LYS A 255 19.46 -24.60 -2.63
C LYS A 255 20.79 -25.32 -2.77
N ALA A 256 21.69 -25.11 -1.80
CA ALA A 256 22.92 -25.87 -1.69
C ALA A 256 22.63 -27.28 -1.12
N ALA A 257 22.45 -28.26 -2.01
CA ALA A 257 22.59 -29.68 -1.73
C ALA A 257 22.89 -30.42 -3.05
N GLY A 258 23.96 -31.23 -3.08
CA GLY A 258 24.30 -32.02 -4.25
C GLY A 258 23.36 -33.22 -4.42
N GLY A 259 23.06 -33.58 -5.67
CA GLY A 259 22.23 -34.74 -6.00
C GLY A 259 22.01 -34.88 -7.50
N THR A 260 22.69 -35.84 -8.12
CA THR A 260 22.56 -36.15 -9.55
C THR A 260 21.29 -36.94 -9.85
N SER A 261 20.41 -36.40 -10.69
CA SER A 261 19.82 -37.09 -11.87
C SER A 261 18.78 -36.22 -12.56
N ALA A 262 18.60 -36.42 -13.88
CA ALA A 262 17.65 -35.68 -14.68
C ALA A 262 16.25 -36.33 -14.73
N ALA A 263 15.24 -35.47 -14.65
CA ALA A 263 13.89 -35.54 -15.22
C ALA A 263 13.20 -36.91 -15.46
N LYS A 264 11.97 -37.04 -14.94
CA LYS A 264 10.79 -37.31 -15.79
C LYS A 264 9.46 -36.97 -15.11
N SER A 265 8.74 -36.01 -15.68
CA SER A 265 7.26 -35.95 -15.86
C SER A 265 6.73 -34.52 -15.73
N ALA A 266 5.68 -34.11 -16.46
CA ALA A 266 5.20 -34.58 -17.77
C ALA A 266 4.17 -33.55 -18.28
N TYR A 267 4.35 -33.01 -19.47
CA TYR A 267 3.27 -32.66 -20.40
C TYR A 267 3.87 -32.55 -21.80
N SER A 268 3.20 -33.07 -22.81
CA SER A 268 3.77 -33.23 -24.15
C SER A 268 2.71 -33.02 -25.23
N ILE A 269 3.10 -32.28 -26.27
CA ILE A 269 2.46 -32.24 -27.58
C ILE A 269 3.57 -31.98 -28.61
N GLY A 270 3.72 -32.87 -29.58
CA GLY A 270 4.57 -32.70 -30.78
C GLY A 270 3.68 -32.47 -32.02
N SER A 271 4.14 -32.51 -33.28
CA SER A 271 5.46 -32.79 -33.89
C SER A 271 5.46 -32.27 -35.35
N ALA A 272 6.56 -31.92 -36.02
CA ALA A 272 7.96 -31.81 -35.59
C ALA A 272 8.54 -30.39 -35.91
N SER A 273 9.57 -30.08 -36.71
CA SER A 273 10.43 -30.81 -37.67
C SER A 273 11.87 -30.24 -37.70
N GLN A 274 12.74 -30.84 -38.53
CA GLN A 274 14.13 -30.43 -38.82
C GLN A 274 14.16 -29.11 -39.65
N ALA A 275 15.25 -28.32 -39.73
CA ALA A 275 16.66 -28.73 -39.82
C ALA A 275 17.71 -27.64 -39.50
N ALA A 276 18.97 -28.11 -39.36
CA ALA A 276 20.27 -27.46 -39.66
C ALA A 276 20.69 -26.10 -39.05
N SER A 277 21.88 -26.12 -38.43
CA SER A 277 22.82 -25.00 -38.18
C SER A 277 23.56 -24.61 -39.48
N PRO A 278 24.42 -23.54 -39.57
CA PRO A 278 25.09 -22.77 -38.51
C PRO A 278 25.00 -21.23 -38.63
N GLY A 279 25.67 -20.51 -37.73
CA GLY A 279 25.74 -19.04 -37.70
C GLY A 279 27.12 -18.45 -38.01
N ILE A 280 27.22 -17.11 -37.97
CA ILE A 280 28.42 -16.27 -38.14
C ILE A 280 28.27 -15.04 -37.22
N GLU A 281 29.37 -14.43 -36.77
CA GLU A 281 29.40 -13.26 -35.86
C GLU A 281 29.70 -11.93 -36.64
N PRO A 282 30.10 -10.78 -36.04
CA PRO A 282 29.31 -9.55 -36.10
C PRO A 282 29.85 -8.45 -37.05
N ALA A 283 29.03 -7.42 -37.27
CA ALA A 283 29.43 -6.16 -37.92
C ALA A 283 28.86 -4.93 -37.17
N SER A 284 29.52 -3.78 -37.30
CA SER A 284 29.42 -2.67 -36.33
C SER A 284 29.18 -1.29 -36.95
N LEU A 285 28.56 -0.40 -36.14
CA LEU A 285 28.62 1.08 -36.19
C LEU A 285 28.04 1.80 -37.43
N ARG A 286 27.20 2.83 -37.20
CA ARG A 286 27.62 4.25 -37.21
C ARG A 286 26.50 5.22 -36.78
N THR A 287 26.85 6.49 -36.59
CA THR A 287 26.04 7.56 -35.97
C THR A 287 25.72 8.69 -36.95
N ALA A 288 24.55 9.34 -36.75
CA ALA A 288 24.21 10.67 -37.26
C ALA A 288 23.48 11.41 -36.11
N THR A 289 24.10 12.41 -35.47
CA THR A 289 24.02 13.86 -35.79
C THR A 289 22.60 14.44 -35.68
N ALA A 290 22.45 15.46 -34.83
CA ALA A 290 21.20 16.17 -34.57
C ALA A 290 21.20 17.56 -35.23
N ASP A 291 20.01 18.14 -35.37
CA ASP A 291 19.82 19.52 -35.86
C ASP A 291 18.68 20.21 -35.08
N THR A 292 18.66 21.54 -35.02
CA THR A 292 17.79 22.30 -34.10
C THR A 292 17.21 23.60 -34.68
N THR A 293 15.89 23.74 -34.67
CA THR A 293 15.15 25.01 -34.90
C THR A 293 13.98 25.14 -33.91
N ALA A 294 13.35 26.33 -33.84
CA ALA A 294 12.81 26.85 -32.57
C ALA A 294 11.28 27.15 -32.52
N VAL A 295 10.69 26.75 -31.39
CA VAL A 295 9.72 27.48 -30.53
C VAL A 295 8.46 28.13 -31.14
N ALA A 296 7.30 27.59 -30.74
CA ALA A 296 6.06 28.32 -30.45
C ALA A 296 5.29 27.55 -29.32
N PRO A 297 4.32 28.16 -28.60
CA PRO A 297 4.06 27.80 -27.19
C PRO A 297 3.22 26.52 -26.98
N ALA A 298 3.65 25.69 -26.04
CA ALA A 298 2.88 24.55 -25.55
C ALA A 298 1.98 24.93 -24.36
N ALA A 299 0.74 24.43 -24.36
CA ALA A 299 -0.19 24.58 -23.24
C ALA A 299 0.28 23.83 -21.99
N ALA A 300 -0.14 24.29 -20.80
CA ALA A 300 0.31 23.73 -19.53
C ALA A 300 -0.23 22.31 -19.29
N THR A 301 0.65 21.33 -19.07
CA THR A 301 0.31 20.03 -18.47
C THR A 301 1.48 19.56 -17.59
N THR A 302 1.17 18.91 -16.47
CA THR A 302 2.10 18.60 -15.38
C THR A 302 2.93 17.33 -15.63
N VAL A 303 4.21 17.32 -15.24
CA VAL A 303 5.09 16.14 -15.38
C VAL A 303 5.97 15.90 -14.15
N SER A 304 5.80 14.69 -13.58
CA SER A 304 6.74 13.84 -12.82
C SER A 304 7.67 14.41 -11.74
N SER A 305 7.56 13.83 -10.53
CA SER A 305 8.69 13.69 -9.62
C SER A 305 9.55 12.48 -10.02
N THR A 306 10.86 12.68 -10.18
CA THR A 306 11.90 11.64 -10.41
C THR A 306 11.48 10.40 -11.21
N THR A 307 11.25 10.56 -12.53
CA THR A 307 10.91 9.47 -13.45
C THR A 307 11.95 8.32 -13.41
N PRO A 308 11.56 7.09 -13.05
CA PRO A 308 12.32 5.90 -13.43
C PRO A 308 12.34 5.81 -14.96
N LYS A 309 13.52 5.80 -15.59
CA LYS A 309 13.68 5.91 -17.06
C LYS A 309 12.95 4.84 -17.90
N CYS A 310 12.39 3.81 -17.28
CA CYS A 310 11.67 2.71 -17.93
C CYS A 310 10.18 2.62 -17.53
N SER A 311 9.64 3.55 -16.75
CA SER A 311 8.22 3.53 -16.33
C SER A 311 7.42 4.66 -16.98
N VAL A 312 6.37 4.31 -17.69
CA VAL A 312 5.35 5.25 -18.19
C VAL A 312 4.55 5.81 -17.00
N GLY A 313 4.25 7.11 -17.03
CA GLY A 313 3.41 7.76 -16.02
C GLY A 313 1.96 7.23 -16.04
N ARG A 314 1.32 7.10 -14.87
CA ARG A 314 -0.12 6.83 -14.83
C ARG A 314 -0.86 8.00 -15.47
N ASN A 315 -1.78 7.69 -16.38
CA ASN A 315 -2.59 8.64 -17.15
C ASN A 315 -1.79 9.47 -18.19
N GLU A 316 -0.57 9.07 -18.56
CA GLU A 316 0.04 9.55 -19.82
C GLU A 316 -0.49 8.69 -20.98
N GLU A 317 -1.73 8.95 -21.43
CA GLU A 317 -2.39 8.23 -22.53
C GLU A 317 -1.51 8.11 -23.79
N ASN A 318 -0.78 9.17 -24.12
CA ASN A 318 0.10 9.27 -25.28
C ASN A 318 1.50 8.65 -25.10
N ARG A 319 1.82 8.07 -23.93
CA ARG A 319 3.05 7.31 -23.69
C ARG A 319 2.82 5.87 -23.23
N GLN A 320 1.57 5.50 -22.92
CA GLN A 320 1.22 4.10 -22.71
C GLN A 320 1.32 3.34 -24.03
N VAL A 321 1.83 2.11 -24.00
CA VAL A 321 1.82 1.24 -25.19
C VAL A 321 0.36 0.98 -25.55
N MET A 322 -0.04 1.45 -26.74
CA MET A 322 -1.36 1.19 -27.33
C MET A 322 -1.68 -0.30 -27.15
N GLN A 323 -2.75 -0.59 -26.42
CA GLN A 323 -3.18 -1.96 -26.24
C GLN A 323 -3.55 -2.52 -27.62
N PRO A 324 -3.06 -3.70 -28.01
CA PRO A 324 -3.34 -4.25 -29.33
C PRO A 324 -4.85 -4.31 -29.54
N GLY A 325 -5.31 -3.85 -30.70
CA GLY A 325 -6.72 -3.88 -31.05
C GLY A 325 -7.23 -5.33 -31.09
N THR A 326 -8.54 -5.55 -30.98
CA THR A 326 -9.14 -6.90 -30.97
C THR A 326 -8.67 -7.75 -32.16
N ALA A 327 -8.53 -7.16 -33.36
CA ALA A 327 -7.98 -7.82 -34.54
C ALA A 327 -6.50 -8.25 -34.41
N GLN A 328 -5.68 -7.48 -33.68
CA GLN A 328 -4.28 -7.82 -33.41
C GLN A 328 -4.16 -8.91 -32.33
N VAL A 329 -5.06 -8.90 -31.34
CA VAL A 329 -5.16 -9.95 -30.32
C VAL A 329 -5.64 -11.27 -30.94
N SER A 330 -6.66 -11.24 -31.81
CA SER A 330 -7.12 -12.45 -32.52
C SER A 330 -6.06 -12.99 -33.47
N TRP A 331 -5.35 -12.13 -34.20
CA TRP A 331 -4.23 -12.55 -35.05
C TRP A 331 -3.10 -13.19 -34.24
N ALA A 332 -2.70 -12.59 -33.11
CA ALA A 332 -1.65 -13.16 -32.25
C ALA A 332 -2.03 -14.51 -31.64
N ALA A 333 -3.30 -14.69 -31.24
CA ALA A 333 -3.81 -15.99 -30.79
C ALA A 333 -3.80 -17.03 -31.92
N GLN A 334 -4.27 -16.65 -33.12
CA GLN A 334 -4.34 -17.52 -34.28
C GLN A 334 -2.95 -17.92 -34.83
N MET A 335 -1.94 -17.05 -34.67
CA MET A 335 -0.53 -17.38 -34.93
C MET A 335 0.04 -18.37 -33.91
N ALA A 336 -0.24 -18.17 -32.62
CA ALA A 336 0.19 -19.08 -31.56
C ALA A 336 -0.43 -20.48 -31.69
N GLU A 337 -1.70 -20.58 -32.10
CA GLU A 337 -2.36 -21.84 -32.43
C GLU A 337 -1.76 -22.54 -33.68
N GLN A 338 -1.15 -21.77 -34.59
CA GLN A 338 -0.43 -22.26 -35.77
C GLN A 338 1.08 -22.52 -35.52
N GLY A 339 1.57 -22.29 -34.29
CA GLY A 339 2.96 -22.55 -33.91
C GLY A 339 3.98 -21.62 -34.57
N ARG A 340 3.63 -20.35 -34.81
CA ARG A 340 4.50 -19.32 -35.42
C ARG A 340 4.54 -18.02 -34.62
#